data_AF-J9FJF6-F1
#
_entry.id   AF-J9FJF6-F1
#
_cell.length_a   1.000
_cell.length_b   1.000
_cell.length_c   1.000
_cell.angle_alpha   90.00
_cell.angle_beta   90.00
_cell.angle_gamma   90.00
#
_symmetry.space_group_name_H-M   'P 1'
#
loop_
_entity.id
_entity.type
_entity.pdbx_description
1 polymer ?
#
loop_
_entity_poly.entity_id
_entity_poly.type
_entity_poly.pdbx_seq_one_letter_code
_entity_poly.pdbx_strand_id
1 'polypeptide(L)'
;MHQLSAIELKKLSKAERRKRRRATPKYRNLHASRERIRVESFNSAFAKLRALLPTLPLNKKLSKIEILRLSISYISYLDNLLHF
;
A
#
# COMPACT_ATOMS: atom_id res chain seq x y z
N MET A 1 -13.77 -27.22 12.94
CA MET A 1 -14.16 -25.98 13.65
C MET A 1 -15.68 -25.97 13.79
N HIS A 2 -16.20 -26.34 14.96
CA HIS A 2 -17.64 -26.35 15.21
C HIS A 2 -18.20 -24.94 15.02
N GLN A 3 -19.15 -24.76 14.10
CA GLN A 3 -19.84 -23.48 13.97
C GLN A 3 -20.74 -23.32 15.19
N LEU A 4 -20.61 -22.18 15.88
CA LEU A 4 -21.52 -21.85 16.98
C LEU A 4 -22.92 -21.64 16.43
N SER A 5 -23.91 -22.15 17.14
CA SER A 5 -25.31 -21.80 16.92
C SER A 5 -25.51 -20.29 17.12
N ALA A 6 -26.60 -19.76 16.56
CA ALA A 6 -26.96 -18.35 16.71
C ALA A 6 -27.13 -17.95 18.18
N ILE A 7 -27.59 -18.87 19.03
CA ILE A 7 -27.78 -18.65 20.48
C ILE A 7 -26.42 -18.51 21.17
N GLU A 8 -25.47 -19.40 20.89
CA GLU A 8 -24.11 -19.31 21.47
C GLU A 8 -23.38 -18.05 21.01
N LEU A 9 -23.56 -17.64 19.75
CA LEU A 9 -23.04 -16.37 19.23
C LEU A 9 -23.61 -15.16 19.98
N LYS A 10 -24.88 -15.19 20.41
CA LYS A 10 -25.51 -14.12 21.20
C LYS A 10 -25.02 -14.07 22.66
N LYS A 11 -24.46 -15.15 23.21
CA LYS A 11 -23.87 -15.16 24.55
C LYS A 11 -22.48 -14.51 24.61
N LEU A 12 -21.77 -14.47 23.47
CA LEU A 12 -20.46 -13.84 23.39
C LEU A 12 -20.54 -12.31 23.57
N SER A 13 -19.51 -11.74 24.19
CA SER A 13 -19.30 -10.30 24.22
C SER A 13 -19.10 -9.73 22.81
N LYS A 14 -19.29 -8.41 22.68
CA LYS A 14 -19.06 -7.68 21.43
C LYS A 14 -17.62 -7.84 20.92
N ALA A 15 -16.65 -7.91 21.83
CA ALA A 15 -15.23 -8.10 21.50
C ALA A 15 -14.97 -9.50 20.91
N GLU A 16 -15.53 -10.55 21.52
CA GLU A 16 -15.36 -11.93 21.07
C GLU A 16 -16.02 -12.18 19.70
N ARG A 17 -17.22 -11.63 19.48
CA ARG A 17 -17.87 -11.71 18.16
C ARG A 17 -17.03 -11.03 17.08
N ARG A 18 -16.45 -9.86 17.38
CA ARG A 18 -15.52 -9.17 16.46
C ARG A 18 -14.27 -10.01 16.20
N LYS A 19 -13.65 -10.60 17.24
CA LYS A 19 -12.48 -11.48 17.10
C LYS A 19 -12.79 -12.68 16.20
N ARG A 20 -13.90 -13.39 16.43
CA ARG A 20 -14.34 -14.51 15.60
C ARG A 20 -14.59 -14.09 14.16
N ARG A 21 -15.31 -13.00 13.92
CA ARG A 21 -15.55 -12.47 12.57
C ARG A 21 -14.23 -12.18 11.85
N ARG A 22 -13.28 -11.54 12.52
CA ARG A 22 -11.94 -11.23 11.97
C ARG A 22 -11.13 -12.48 11.63
N ALA A 23 -11.32 -13.57 12.36
CA ALA A 23 -10.67 -14.86 12.10
C ALA A 23 -11.24 -15.60 10.88
N THR A 24 -12.46 -15.26 10.43
CA THR A 24 -13.08 -15.93 9.27
C THR A 24 -12.26 -15.73 7.99
N PRO A 25 -12.12 -16.75 7.13
CA PRO A 25 -11.45 -16.61 5.83
C PRO A 25 -12.05 -15.48 4.98
N LYS A 26 -13.39 -15.34 4.98
CA LYS A 26 -14.09 -14.26 4.27
C LYS A 26 -13.60 -12.88 4.69
N TYR A 27 -13.51 -12.60 6.00
CA TYR A 27 -13.02 -11.32 6.48
C TYR A 27 -11.55 -11.08 6.11
N ARG A 28 -10.69 -12.10 6.33
CA ARG A 28 -9.25 -11.99 6.02
C ARG A 28 -9.00 -11.76 4.53
N ASN A 29 -9.71 -12.47 3.66
CA ASN A 29 -9.58 -12.33 2.21
C ASN A 29 -10.05 -10.96 1.72
N LEU A 30 -11.17 -10.45 2.25
CA LEU A 30 -11.64 -9.09 1.93
C LEU A 30 -10.62 -8.02 2.38
N HIS A 31 -10.05 -8.17 3.57
CA HIS A 31 -9.01 -7.25 4.05
C HIS A 31 -7.73 -7.33 3.23
N ALA A 32 -7.26 -8.53 2.89
CA ALA A 32 -6.10 -8.72 2.04
C ALA A 32 -6.31 -8.15 0.63
N SER A 33 -7.51 -8.30 0.05
CA SER A 33 -7.87 -7.71 -1.24
C SER A 33 -7.82 -6.18 -1.20
N ARG A 34 -8.39 -5.56 -0.16
CA ARG A 34 -8.31 -4.10 0.05
C ARG A 34 -6.87 -3.61 0.19
N GLU A 35 -6.05 -4.35 0.93
CA GLU A 35 -4.63 -4.03 1.08
C GLU A 35 -3.88 -4.08 -0.25
N ARG A 36 -4.12 -5.12 -1.06
CA ARG A 36 -3.52 -5.23 -2.39
C ARG A 36 -3.87 -4.05 -3.29
N ILE A 37 -5.15 -3.66 -3.34
CA ILE A 37 -5.60 -2.49 -4.11
C ILE A 37 -4.89 -1.21 -3.63
N ARG A 38 -4.74 -1.02 -2.31
CA ARG A 38 -4.01 0.14 -1.77
C ARG A 38 -2.54 0.15 -2.21
N VAL A 39 -1.87 -1.00 -2.12
CA VAL A 39 -0.46 -1.13 -2.51
C VAL A 39 -0.28 -0.97 -4.02
N GLU A 40 -1.22 -1.44 -4.83
CA GLU A 40 -1.23 -1.26 -6.28
C GLU A 40 -1.37 0.22 -6.65
N SER A 41 -2.30 0.94 -6.03
CA SER A 41 -2.45 2.39 -6.19
C SER A 41 -1.17 3.14 -5.82
N PHE A 42 -0.54 2.77 -4.68
CA PHE A 42 0.75 3.33 -4.27
C PHE A 42 1.88 3.04 -5.28
N ASN A 43 1.97 1.82 -5.79
CA ASN A 43 2.98 1.45 -6.78
C ASN A 43 2.75 2.15 -8.13
N SER A 44 1.49 2.38 -8.54
CA SER A 44 1.15 3.16 -9.72
C SER A 44 1.64 4.61 -9.60
N ALA A 45 1.47 5.23 -8.42
CA ALA A 45 2.00 6.56 -8.14
C ALA A 45 3.55 6.59 -8.20
N PHE A 46 4.22 5.57 -7.65
CA PHE A 46 5.68 5.42 -7.75
C PHE A 46 6.17 5.24 -9.20
N ALA A 47 5.42 4.50 -10.03
CA ALA A 47 5.74 4.34 -11.45
C ALA A 47 5.62 5.67 -12.21
N LYS A 48 4.56 6.46 -11.94
CA LYS A 48 4.40 7.81 -12.49
C LYS A 48 5.55 8.73 -12.07
N LEU A 49 5.94 8.72 -10.80
CA LEU A 49 7.08 9.49 -10.31
C LEU A 49 8.38 9.07 -11.00
N ARG A 50 8.66 7.76 -11.11
CA ARG A 50 9.85 7.23 -11.78
C ARG A 50 9.96 7.67 -13.24
N ALA A 51 8.84 7.77 -13.96
CA ALA A 51 8.81 8.17 -15.37
C ALA A 51 9.28 9.62 -15.59
N LEU A 52 9.21 10.47 -14.57
CA LEU A 52 9.66 11.86 -14.62
C LEU A 52 11.15 12.03 -14.31
N LEU A 53 11.82 10.99 -13.80
CA LEU A 53 13.19 11.10 -13.32
C LEU A 53 14.20 10.87 -14.44
N PRO A 54 15.19 11.77 -14.62
CA PRO A 54 16.26 11.57 -15.59
C PRO A 54 17.20 10.46 -15.10
N THR A 55 17.40 9.43 -15.93
CA THR A 55 18.35 8.34 -15.65
C THR A 55 19.12 7.93 -16.89
N LEU A 56 20.36 7.48 -16.70
CA LEU A 56 21.14 6.81 -17.75
C LEU A 56 21.49 5.38 -17.27
N PRO A 57 21.11 4.31 -18.00
CA PRO A 57 20.19 4.32 -19.14
C PRO A 57 18.76 4.73 -18.72
N LEU A 58 17.94 5.19 -19.68
CA LEU A 58 16.57 5.67 -19.43
C LEU A 58 15.68 4.63 -18.70
N ASN A 59 15.93 3.34 -18.95
CA ASN A 59 15.22 2.22 -18.36
C ASN A 59 15.87 1.64 -17.08
N LYS A 60 16.81 2.36 -16.45
CA LYS A 60 17.46 1.91 -15.21
C LYS A 60 16.39 1.55 -14.15
N LYS A 61 16.43 0.32 -13.63
CA LYS A 61 15.56 -0.05 -12.49
C LYS A 61 16.04 0.70 -11.24
N LEU A 62 15.12 1.40 -10.59
CA LEU A 62 15.36 2.10 -9.32
C LEU A 62 14.51 1.48 -8.23
N SER A 63 15.08 1.35 -7.03
CA SER A 63 14.34 1.06 -5.80
C SER A 63 13.48 2.24 -5.37
N LYS A 64 12.53 2.00 -4.46
CA LYS A 64 11.66 3.05 -3.91
C LYS A 64 12.46 4.18 -3.24
N ILE A 65 13.51 3.84 -2.50
CA ILE A 65 14.35 4.85 -1.83
C ILE A 65 15.17 5.67 -2.83
N GLU A 66 15.68 5.04 -3.90
CA GLU A 66 16.39 5.76 -4.97
C GLU A 66 15.46 6.72 -5.72
N ILE A 67 14.22 6.30 -6.03
CA ILE A 67 13.22 7.16 -6.65
C ILE A 67 12.98 8.41 -5.79
N LEU A 68 12.79 8.24 -4.48
CA LEU A 68 12.56 9.38 -3.57
C LEU A 68 13.77 10.32 -3.51
N ARG A 69 14.98 9.78 -3.33
CA ARG A 69 16.21 10.59 -3.27
C ARG A 69 16.45 11.35 -4.56
N LEU A 70 16.33 10.68 -5.71
CA LEU A 70 16.53 11.31 -7.02
C LEU A 70 15.45 12.36 -7.32
N SER A 71 14.20 12.14 -6.89
CA SER A 71 13.14 13.14 -7.03
C SER A 71 13.48 14.44 -6.30
N ILE A 72 13.96 14.34 -5.04
CA ILE A 72 14.36 15.51 -4.25
C ILE A 72 15.52 16.22 -4.93
N SER A 73 16.59 15.50 -5.29
CA SER A 73 17.74 16.08 -5.99
C SER A 73 17.37 16.73 -7.31
N TYR A 74 16.44 16.14 -8.07
CA TYR A 74 16.04 16.68 -9.37
C TYR A 74 15.18 17.94 -9.24
N ILE A 75 14.26 17.99 -8.28
CA ILE A 75 13.52 19.22 -7.96
C ILE A 75 14.50 20.34 -7.60
N SER A 76 15.45 20.07 -6.69
CA SER A 76 16.48 21.07 -6.32
C SER A 76 17.32 21.49 -7.52
N TYR A 77 17.69 20.58 -8.42
CA TYR A 77 18.44 20.92 -9.64
C TYR A 77 17.66 21.88 -10.55
N LEU A 78 16.38 21.58 -10.82
CA LEU A 78 15.53 22.41 -11.65
C LEU A 78 15.28 23.79 -11.02
N ASP A 79 15.10 23.83 -9.70
CA ASP A 79 14.93 25.07 -8.95
C ASP A 79 16.16 25.97 -9.05
N ASN A 80 17.36 25.41 -8.90
CA ASN A 80 18.60 26.16 -9.12
C ASN A 80 18.67 26.71 -10.55
N LEU A 81 18.37 25.88 -11.56
CA LEU A 81 18.43 26.28 -12.97
C LEU A 81 17.49 27.46 -13.30
N LEU A 82 16.36 27.59 -12.62
CA LEU A 82 15.40 28.68 -12.83
C LEU A 82 15.81 30.00 -12.17
N HIS A 83 16.67 29.95 -11.15
CA HIS A 83 17.10 31.10 -10.36
C HIS A 83 18.55 31.55 -10.67
N PHE A 84 19.21 30.90 -11.63
CA PHE A 84 20.45 31.37 -12.27
C PHE A 84 20.12 32.16 -13.55
#